data_AF-J3LP96-F1
#
_entry.id   AF-J3LP96-F1
#
_cell.length_a   1.000
_cell.length_b   1.000
_cell.length_c   1.000
_cell.angle_alpha   90.00
_cell.angle_beta   90.00
_cell.angle_gamma   90.00
#
_symmetry.space_group_name_H-M   'P 1'
#
loop_
_entity.id
_entity.type
_entity.pdbx_description
1 polymer ?
#
loop_
_entity_poly.entity_id
_entity_poly.type
_entity_poly.pdbx_seq_one_letter_code
_entity_poly.pdbx_strand_id
1 'polypeptide(L)' 'VAGDVDDQPLPEYCAICLDHGTAGAGWKETPCVHRFHGECLERWLRVHGTCPMCRRPVTVPPPPPAEEEED' A
#
# COMPACT_ATOMS: atom_id res chain seq x y z
N VAL A 1 -5.85 -4.13 39.74
CA VAL A 1 -6.07 -5.12 38.66
C VAL A 1 -5.03 -4.80 37.61
N ALA A 2 -4.09 -5.71 37.34
CA ALA A 2 -3.10 -5.50 36.28
C ALA A 2 -3.84 -5.61 34.94
N GLY A 3 -3.44 -4.80 33.97
CA GLY A 3 -4.18 -4.53 32.75
C GLY A 3 -4.38 -5.77 31.88
N ASP A 4 -5.63 -5.98 31.52
CA ASP A 4 -6.02 -6.86 30.43
C ASP A 4 -6.88 -6.02 29.49
N VAL A 5 -6.90 -6.45 28.23
CA VAL A 5 -7.66 -5.91 27.09
C VAL A 5 -7.01 -4.76 26.30
N ASP A 6 -5.84 -5.01 25.73
CA ASP A 6 -5.59 -4.61 24.34
C ASP A 6 -5.70 -5.88 23.45
N ASP A 7 -6.83 -6.58 23.58
CA ASP A 7 -7.29 -7.60 22.62
C ASP A 7 -8.11 -6.91 21.52
N GLN A 8 -7.61 -5.80 20.99
CA GLN A 8 -8.11 -5.27 19.74
C GLN A 8 -7.08 -5.64 18.68
N PRO A 9 -7.43 -6.38 17.61
CA PRO A 9 -6.51 -6.55 16.49
C PRO A 9 -6.11 -5.14 16.05
N LEU A 10 -4.83 -4.80 16.27
CA LEU A 10 -4.32 -3.45 16.08
C LEU A 10 -4.81 -2.93 14.72
N PRO A 11 -5.46 -1.75 14.68
CA PRO A 11 -6.00 -1.24 13.44
C PRO A 11 -4.88 -1.16 12.41
N GLU A 12 -5.15 -1.57 11.17
CA GLU A 12 -4.17 -1.54 10.10
C GLU A 12 -3.48 -0.17 10.08
N TYR A 13 -2.15 -0.16 10.27
CA TYR A 13 -1.36 1.06 10.44
C TYR A 13 -0.61 1.37 9.15
N CYS A 14 -0.73 2.59 8.65
CA CYS A 14 -0.09 2.97 7.40
C CYS A 14 1.31 3.51 7.70
N ALA A 15 2.35 2.75 7.36
CA ALA A 15 3.73 3.17 7.59
C ALA A 15 4.20 4.38 6.75
N ILE A 16 3.34 4.91 5.87
CA ILE A 16 3.62 6.10 5.05
C ILE A 16 3.19 7.39 5.78
N CYS A 17 1.94 7.44 6.26
CA CYS A 17 1.40 8.61 6.98
C CYS A 17 1.45 8.46 8.49
N LEU A 18 1.84 7.28 8.98
CA LEU A 18 1.97 6.95 10.39
C LEU A 18 0.65 7.03 11.18
N ASP A 19 -0.47 6.75 10.51
CA ASP A 19 -1.83 6.90 11.05
C ASP A 19 -2.71 5.64 10.84
N HIS A 20 -3.65 5.42 11.76
CA HIS A 20 -4.64 4.35 11.67
C HIS A 20 -5.80 4.82 10.81
N GLY A 21 -5.93 4.23 9.63
CA GLY A 21 -6.95 4.64 8.67
C GLY A 21 -8.37 4.58 9.24
N THR A 22 -9.20 5.53 8.84
CA THR A 22 -10.65 5.42 9.05
C THR A 22 -11.20 4.25 8.23
N ALA A 23 -12.21 3.55 8.77
CA ALA A 23 -12.95 2.53 8.03
C ALA A 23 -13.54 3.15 6.76
N GLY A 24 -12.89 2.93 5.61
CA GLY A 24 -13.22 3.59 4.34
C GLY A 24 -12.03 4.18 3.58
N ALA A 25 -10.83 4.23 4.17
CA ALA A 25 -9.62 4.81 3.54
C ALA A 25 -9.07 4.07 2.30
N GLY A 26 -9.80 3.09 1.75
CA GLY A 26 -9.44 2.39 0.52
C GLY A 26 -8.04 1.77 0.60
N TRP A 27 -7.80 0.95 1.64
CA TRP A 27 -6.53 0.26 1.82
C TRP A 27 -6.18 -0.58 0.59
N LYS A 28 -4.93 -0.49 0.15
CA LYS A 28 -4.37 -1.29 -0.93
C LYS A 28 -3.32 -2.22 -0.37
N GLU A 29 -3.45 -3.49 -0.73
CA GLU A 29 -2.47 -4.52 -0.45
C GLU A 29 -1.48 -4.61 -1.63
N THR A 30 -0.20 -4.66 -1.30
CA THR A 30 0.89 -4.85 -2.26
C THR A 30 1.12 -6.35 -2.54
N PRO A 31 1.77 -6.74 -3.65
CA PRO A 31 2.08 -8.15 -3.94
C PRO A 31 3.00 -8.79 -2.89
N CYS A 32 3.66 -7.98 -2.06
CA CYS A 32 4.44 -8.42 -0.91
C CYS A 32 3.64 -8.43 0.41
N VAL A 33 2.30 -8.51 0.36
CA VAL A 33 1.33 -8.59 1.47
C VAL A 33 1.32 -7.43 2.47
N HIS A 34 1.98 -6.31 2.16
CA HIS A 34 1.92 -5.11 2.99
C HIS A 34 0.77 -4.20 2.57
N ARG A 35 0.08 -3.63 3.55
CA ARG A 35 -1.10 -2.77 3.34
C ARG A 35 -0.80 -1.32 3.67
N PHE A 36 -1.28 -0.42 2.82
CA PHE A 36 -1.17 1.03 2.99
C PHE A 36 -2.47 1.68 2.51
N HIS A 37 -2.75 2.92 2.90
CA HIS A 37 -3.85 3.67 2.28
C HIS A 37 -3.62 3.79 0.78
N GLY A 38 -4.67 3.65 -0.02
CA GLY A 38 -4.58 3.71 -1.47
C GLY A 38 -3.93 5.01 -1.97
N GLU A 39 -4.28 6.14 -1.37
CA GLU A 39 -3.68 7.44 -1.69
C GLU A 39 -2.20 7.51 -1.30
N CYS A 40 -1.84 7.04 -0.10
CA CYS A 40 -0.47 7.02 0.38
C CYS A 40 0.41 6.12 -0.51
N LEU A 41 -0.06 4.93 -0.83
CA LEU A 41 0.64 3.99 -1.70
C LEU A 41 0.84 4.60 -3.09
N GLU A 42 -0.21 5.18 -3.68
CA GLU A 42 -0.11 5.76 -5.02
C GLU A 42 0.86 6.94 -5.08
N ARG A 43 0.84 7.84 -4.08
CA ARG A 43 1.84 8.92 -3.96
C ARG A 43 3.27 8.38 -3.84
N TRP A 44 3.47 7.34 -3.04
CA TRP A 44 4.78 6.72 -2.88
C TRP A 44 5.28 6.06 -4.17
N LEU A 45 4.41 5.35 -4.88
CA LEU A 45 4.77 4.64 -6.12
C LEU A 45 5.12 5.58 -7.27
N ARG A 46 4.54 6.78 -7.32
CA ARG A 46 4.92 7.82 -8.30
C ARG A 46 6.40 8.25 -8.18
N VAL A 47 7.01 8.09 -7.01
CA VAL A 47 8.39 8.51 -6.75
C VAL A 47 9.35 7.32 -6.69
N HIS A 48 8.96 6.24 -6.00
CA HIS A 48 9.87 5.14 -5.65
C HIS A 48 9.55 3.81 -6.33
N GLY A 49 8.32 3.59 -6.81
CA GLY A 49 7.89 2.33 -7.45
C GLY A 49 8.00 1.05 -6.60
N THR A 50 8.36 1.16 -5.32
CA THR A 50 8.72 0.04 -4.43
C THR A 50 7.94 0.10 -3.13
N CYS A 51 7.85 -1.02 -2.42
CA CYS A 51 7.15 -1.12 -1.15
C CYS A 51 7.96 -0.39 -0.05
N PRO A 52 7.33 0.52 0.73
CA PRO A 52 8.02 1.24 1.82
C PRO A 52 8.63 0.31 2.89
N MET A 53 8.02 -0.86 3.11
CA MET A 53 8.39 -1.78 4.19
C MET A 53 9.52 -2.73 3.80
N CYS A 54 9.44 -3.33 2.60
CA CYS A 54 10.37 -4.38 2.18
C CYS A 54 11.14 -4.05 0.90
N ARG A 55 10.94 -2.86 0.33
CA ARG A 55 11.60 -2.37 -0.90
C ARG A 55 11.38 -3.22 -2.15
N ARG A 56 10.43 -4.16 -2.12
CA ARG A 56 10.05 -4.95 -3.30
C ARG A 56 9.27 -4.08 -4.30
N PRO A 57 9.47 -4.25 -5.61
CA PRO A 57 8.72 -3.51 -6.63
C PRO A 57 7.23 -3.81 -6.50
N VAL A 58 6.40 -2.78 -6.60
CA VAL A 58 4.92 -2.88 -6.50
C VAL A 58 4.26 -2.77 -7.87
N THR A 59 4.99 -2.30 -8.88
CA THR A 59 4.49 -2.20 -10.26
C THR A 59 4.45 -3.58 -10.92
N VAL A 60 3.27 -4.00 -11.38
CA VAL A 60 3.20 -4.79 -12.62
C VAL A 60 3.63 -3.82 -13.72
N PRO A 61 4.59 -4.17 -14.60
CA PRO A 61 4.96 -3.27 -15.69
C PRO A 61 3.70 -2.90 -16.45
N PRO A 62 3.53 -1.62 -16.89
CA PRO A 62 2.43 -1.31 -17.78
C PRO A 62 2.49 -2.30 -18.95
N PRO A 63 1.36 -2.81 -19.46
CA PRO A 63 1.39 -3.55 -20.71
C PRO A 63 2.18 -2.68 -21.72
N PRO A 64 3.05 -3.29 -22.55
CA PRO A 64 3.77 -2.51 -23.56
C PRO A 64 2.73 -1.63 -24.26
N PRO A 65 3.05 -0.34 -24.56
CA PRO A 65 2.14 0.49 -25.33
C PRO A 65 1.74 -0.37 -26.51
N ALA A 66 0.43 -0.61 -26.68
CA ALA A 66 -0.06 -1.31 -27.85
C ALA A 66 0.57 -0.57 -29.01
N GLU A 67 1.60 -1.21 -29.58
CA GLU A 67 2.32 -0.72 -30.73
C GLU A 67 1.23 -0.37 -31.71
N GLU A 68 1.14 0.93 -32.03
CA GLU A 68 0.27 1.41 -33.07
C GLU A 68 0.63 0.56 -34.28
N GLU A 69 -0.27 -0.36 -34.61
CA GLU A 69 -0.19 -1.23 -35.78
C GLU A 69 -0.38 -0.28 -36.98
N GLU A 70 0.69 0.41 -37.35
CA GLU A 70 0.85 1.07 -38.65
C GLU A 70 1.11 -0.04 -39.67
N ASP A 71 0.05 -0.46 -40.37
CA ASP A 71 0.10 -0.92 -41.78
C ASP A 71 -1.24 -0.58 -42.48
#